data_AF-A0A1A7Z2Q3-F1
#
_entry.id   AF-A0A1A7Z2Q3-F1
#
_cell.length_a   1.000
_cell.length_b   1.000
_cell.length_c   1.000
_cell.angle_alpha   90.00
_cell.angle_beta   90.00
_cell.angle_gamma   90.00
#
_symmetry.space_group_name_H-M   'P 1'
#
loop_
_entity.id
_entity.type
_entity.pdbx_description
1 polymer ?
#
loop_
_entity_poly.entity_id
_entity_poly.type
_entity_poly.pdbx_seq_one_letter_code
_entity_poly.pdbx_strand_id
1 'polypeptide(L)'
;MSDGGGTEEGSGTMEVSAVQTVADASVLQKHLRKLVPLLLEDGGEATASLETALEEKSSVEQMRKFLADPQIHTILVERRSALKEDVGDEGEEEKECITYNISIDIHYGIKSNSLALIKRTGVIDADKPISTQVRVLTLSEDSPYETLHSFISNAVAPFFKSYIRESGKADRDGDKMAPSVEKKIAELEMGLLHLQQNIEIPEISLLINPIITNIAKQCYERAEKPKVTDFGDKVEDPTFLNQLQSGVNRWIREIQKVTKLDRDPASGTALQEISFWLNLERALNRIQEKRESPEVLLTLDILKHGKRFHATVSFDTDTG
;
A
#
# COMPACT_ATOMS: atom_id res chain seq x y z
N MET A 1 -41.67 9.64 62.02
CA MET A 1 -42.91 9.69 61.22
C MET A 1 -42.69 10.74 60.16
N SER A 2 -42.58 10.47 58.87
CA SER A 2 -42.73 9.22 58.13
C SER A 2 -41.88 9.32 56.87
N ASP A 3 -41.30 8.18 56.54
CA ASP A 3 -40.61 7.86 55.30
C ASP A 3 -41.61 7.85 54.13
N GLY A 4 -41.18 8.29 52.95
CA GLY A 4 -42.04 8.50 51.80
C GLY A 4 -41.25 8.42 50.50
N GLY A 5 -40.95 7.19 50.08
CA GLY A 5 -40.27 6.87 48.84
C GLY A 5 -41.06 7.24 47.59
N GLY A 6 -40.34 7.70 46.58
CA GLY A 6 -40.79 7.82 45.20
C GLY A 6 -39.70 7.27 44.30
N THR A 7 -39.81 5.98 43.97
CA THR A 7 -39.06 5.35 42.88
C THR A 7 -39.76 5.68 41.56
N GLU A 8 -39.13 6.52 40.74
CA GLU A 8 -39.54 6.76 39.37
C GLU A 8 -39.26 5.51 38.51
N GLU A 9 -40.27 5.14 37.72
CA GLU A 9 -40.26 4.06 36.75
C GLU A 9 -39.25 4.36 35.62
N GLY A 10 -38.14 3.64 35.62
CA GLY A 10 -37.24 3.53 34.48
C GLY A 10 -37.76 2.50 33.47
N SER A 11 -38.72 2.89 32.64
CA SER A 11 -39.02 2.22 31.37
C SER A 11 -37.87 2.47 30.39
N GLY A 12 -36.81 1.67 30.48
CA GLY A 12 -35.70 1.63 29.53
C GLY A 12 -35.64 0.25 28.89
N THR A 13 -36.14 0.17 27.66
CA THR A 13 -36.11 -0.98 26.75
C THR A 13 -34.87 -1.87 26.92
N MET A 14 -35.07 -3.11 27.39
CA MET A 14 -34.11 -4.19 27.16
C MET A 14 -33.93 -4.32 25.64
N GLU A 15 -32.77 -3.93 25.12
CA GLU A 15 -32.35 -4.37 23.79
C GLU A 15 -32.30 -5.90 23.85
N VAL A 16 -33.31 -6.54 23.28
CA VAL A 16 -33.31 -7.97 23.04
C VAL A 16 -32.15 -8.20 22.07
N SER A 17 -31.00 -8.63 22.60
CA SER A 17 -29.90 -9.12 21.78
C SER A 17 -30.46 -10.27 20.96
N ALA A 18 -30.81 -10.00 19.70
CA ALA A 18 -31.33 -11.00 18.79
C ALA A 18 -30.35 -12.17 18.80
N VAL A 19 -30.84 -13.37 19.12
CA VAL A 19 -30.04 -14.59 19.04
C VAL A 19 -29.69 -14.75 17.57
N GLN A 20 -28.46 -14.39 17.21
CA GLN A 20 -28.01 -14.42 15.83
C GLN A 20 -27.73 -15.87 15.45
N THR A 21 -28.59 -16.45 14.60
CA THR A 21 -28.41 -17.82 14.11
C THR A 21 -27.22 -17.85 13.17
N VAL A 22 -26.18 -18.61 13.53
CA VAL A 22 -24.97 -18.72 12.70
C VAL A 22 -25.23 -19.69 11.55
N ALA A 23 -24.78 -19.33 10.35
CA ALA A 23 -24.89 -20.18 9.18
C ALA A 23 -24.07 -21.47 9.31
N ASP A 24 -24.59 -22.57 8.76
CA ASP A 24 -23.87 -23.84 8.68
C ASP A 24 -22.79 -23.82 7.59
N ALA A 25 -21.77 -24.66 7.76
CA ALA A 25 -20.71 -24.85 6.76
C ALA A 25 -21.25 -25.23 5.37
N SER A 26 -22.40 -25.90 5.30
CA SER A 26 -23.07 -26.26 4.03
C SER A 26 -23.45 -25.04 3.19
N VAL A 27 -23.77 -23.91 3.84
CA VAL A 27 -24.06 -22.63 3.16
C VAL A 27 -22.81 -22.11 2.46
N LEU A 28 -21.68 -22.13 3.16
CA LEU A 28 -20.40 -21.69 2.62
C LEU A 28 -19.89 -22.64 1.53
N GLN A 29 -19.97 -23.96 1.73
CA GLN A 29 -19.61 -24.94 0.70
C GLN A 29 -20.43 -24.73 -0.58
N LYS A 30 -21.75 -24.55 -0.48
CA LYS A 30 -22.61 -24.27 -1.63
C LYS A 30 -22.24 -22.96 -2.33
N HIS A 31 -21.77 -21.97 -1.58
CA HIS A 31 -21.31 -20.71 -2.15
C HIS A 31 -19.98 -20.87 -2.89
N LEU A 32 -19.01 -21.58 -2.28
CA LEU A 32 -17.70 -21.86 -2.86
C LEU A 32 -17.80 -22.72 -4.13
N ARG A 33 -18.69 -23.72 -4.17
CA ARG A 33 -18.97 -24.53 -5.38
C ARG A 33 -19.37 -23.71 -6.60
N LYS A 34 -19.94 -22.52 -6.38
CA LYS A 34 -20.34 -21.61 -7.46
C LYS A 34 -19.26 -20.60 -7.79
N LEU A 35 -18.59 -20.06 -6.77
CA LEU A 35 -17.61 -18.98 -6.94
C LEU A 35 -16.26 -19.48 -7.43
N VAL A 36 -15.78 -20.61 -6.93
CA VAL A 36 -14.44 -21.10 -7.23
C VAL A 36 -14.28 -21.44 -8.71
N PRO A 37 -15.16 -22.22 -9.35
CA PRO A 37 -15.06 -22.46 -10.79
C PRO A 37 -15.21 -21.19 -11.62
N LEU A 38 -16.00 -20.21 -11.15
CA LEU A 38 -16.21 -18.95 -11.87
C LEU A 38 -15.01 -18.00 -11.81
N LEU A 39 -14.24 -18.01 -10.70
CA LEU A 39 -13.19 -17.03 -10.44
C LEU A 39 -11.77 -17.59 -10.55
N LEU A 40 -11.59 -18.90 -10.37
CA LEU A 40 -10.28 -19.57 -10.45
C LEU A 40 -10.16 -20.52 -11.66
N GLU A 41 -11.23 -20.71 -12.41
CA GLU A 41 -11.31 -21.53 -13.64
C GLU A 41 -12.15 -20.77 -14.70
N ASP A 42 -12.39 -21.36 -15.87
CA ASP A 42 -13.18 -20.76 -16.97
C ASP A 42 -14.72 -20.88 -16.79
N GLY A 43 -15.16 -21.10 -15.55
CA GLY A 43 -16.55 -21.42 -15.23
C GLY A 43 -16.90 -22.90 -15.41
N GLY A 44 -18.11 -23.27 -14.97
CA GLY A 44 -18.59 -24.66 -15.01
C GLY A 44 -19.05 -25.17 -13.66
N GLU A 45 -19.10 -26.49 -13.53
CA GLU A 45 -19.42 -27.17 -12.27
C GLU A 45 -18.14 -27.38 -11.43
N ALA A 46 -18.32 -27.55 -10.12
CA ALA A 46 -17.21 -27.81 -9.20
C ALA A 46 -16.46 -29.10 -9.59
N THR A 47 -15.14 -29.00 -9.72
CA THR A 47 -14.27 -30.14 -10.02
C THR A 47 -14.25 -31.14 -8.85
N ALA A 48 -13.93 -32.42 -9.15
CA ALA A 48 -13.86 -33.46 -8.12
C ALA A 48 -12.80 -33.16 -7.04
N SER A 49 -11.70 -32.50 -7.41
CA SER A 49 -10.67 -32.06 -6.47
C SER A 49 -11.18 -30.97 -5.53
N LEU A 50 -12.00 -30.03 -6.03
CA LEU A 50 -12.66 -29.02 -5.21
C LEU A 50 -13.68 -29.64 -4.25
N GLU A 51 -14.52 -30.57 -4.72
CA GLU A 51 -15.48 -31.27 -3.86
C GLU A 51 -14.78 -32.03 -2.72
N THR A 52 -13.68 -32.72 -3.05
CA THR A 52 -12.86 -33.42 -2.04
C THR A 52 -12.33 -32.45 -0.99
N ALA A 53 -11.81 -31.28 -1.41
CA ALA A 53 -11.29 -30.27 -0.49
C ALA A 53 -12.39 -29.62 0.37
N LEU A 54 -13.61 -29.46 -0.17
CA LEU A 54 -14.76 -28.92 0.56
C LEU A 54 -15.30 -29.89 1.63
N GLU A 55 -15.18 -31.19 1.41
CA GLU A 55 -15.63 -32.24 2.33
C GLU A 55 -14.57 -32.65 3.36
N GLU A 56 -13.32 -32.23 3.16
CA GLU A 56 -12.22 -32.53 4.09
C GLU A 56 -12.54 -32.00 5.49
N LYS A 57 -12.33 -32.85 6.51
CA LYS A 57 -12.67 -32.51 7.91
C LYS A 57 -11.97 -31.25 8.40
N SER A 58 -10.71 -31.05 8.01
CA SER A 58 -9.91 -29.87 8.31
C SER A 58 -10.56 -28.62 7.72
N SER A 59 -10.86 -28.62 6.41
CA SER A 59 -11.54 -27.53 5.69
C SER A 59 -12.89 -27.20 6.30
N VAL A 60 -13.70 -28.21 6.65
CA VAL A 60 -15.01 -27.99 7.29
C VAL A 60 -14.86 -27.33 8.67
N GLU A 61 -13.83 -27.68 9.44
CA GLU A 61 -13.52 -27.02 10.70
C GLU A 61 -13.10 -25.56 10.49
N GLN A 62 -12.24 -25.28 9.50
CA GLN A 62 -11.83 -23.92 9.13
C GLN A 62 -13.04 -23.07 8.69
N MET A 63 -13.93 -23.63 7.88
CA MET A 63 -15.18 -22.99 7.47
C MET A 63 -16.08 -22.68 8.68
N ARG A 64 -16.25 -23.61 9.62
CA ARG A 64 -17.03 -23.36 10.85
C ARG A 64 -16.43 -22.23 11.68
N LYS A 65 -15.10 -22.21 11.83
CA LYS A 65 -14.38 -21.14 12.53
C LYS A 65 -14.63 -19.78 11.87
N PHE A 66 -14.49 -19.69 10.55
CA PHE A 66 -14.78 -18.46 9.80
C PHE A 66 -16.23 -17.97 9.98
N LEU A 67 -17.21 -18.88 10.02
CA LEU A 67 -18.63 -18.52 10.14
C LEU A 67 -19.01 -18.04 11.55
N ALA A 68 -18.43 -18.63 12.60
CA ALA A 68 -18.87 -18.46 13.99
C ALA A 68 -17.95 -17.61 14.87
N ASP A 69 -16.64 -17.57 14.61
CA ASP A 69 -15.68 -16.88 15.47
C ASP A 69 -15.57 -15.39 15.09
N PRO A 70 -15.94 -14.43 15.97
CA PRO A 70 -15.82 -13.01 15.69
C PRO A 70 -14.42 -12.53 15.31
N GLN A 71 -13.35 -13.20 15.75
CA GLN A 71 -11.97 -12.80 15.49
C GLN A 71 -11.47 -13.22 14.11
N ILE A 72 -12.02 -14.29 13.52
CA ILE A 72 -11.56 -14.84 12.24
C ILE A 72 -12.32 -14.17 11.08
N HIS A 73 -11.67 -13.23 10.38
CA HIS A 73 -12.34 -12.42 9.37
C HIS A 73 -12.21 -12.92 7.94
N THR A 74 -11.30 -13.85 7.70
CA THR A 74 -10.89 -14.27 6.37
C THR A 74 -10.91 -15.77 6.22
N ILE A 75 -11.19 -16.23 5.02
CA ILE A 75 -10.94 -17.60 4.58
C ILE A 75 -10.42 -17.57 3.15
N LEU A 76 -9.40 -18.36 2.89
CA LEU A 76 -8.71 -18.51 1.63
C LEU A 76 -9.05 -19.87 1.03
N VAL A 77 -9.39 -19.88 -0.24
CA VAL A 77 -9.39 -21.09 -1.07
C VAL A 77 -8.27 -20.96 -2.08
N GLU A 78 -7.24 -21.77 -1.94
CA GLU A 78 -6.08 -21.77 -2.80
C GLU A 78 -6.18 -22.91 -3.83
N ARG A 79 -6.04 -22.57 -5.11
CA ARG A 79 -5.90 -23.51 -6.23
C ARG A 79 -4.42 -23.60 -6.58
N ARG A 80 -3.78 -24.73 -6.32
CA ARG A 80 -2.40 -24.99 -6.72
C ARG A 80 -2.37 -25.82 -8.00
N SER A 81 -1.64 -25.36 -9.00
CA SER A 81 -1.26 -26.18 -10.16
C SER A 81 0.12 -26.80 -9.89
N ALA A 82 0.18 -28.13 -9.86
CA ALA A 82 1.44 -28.85 -9.87
C ALA A 82 1.64 -29.48 -11.25
N LEU A 83 2.77 -29.15 -11.89
CA LEU A 83 3.27 -29.92 -13.02
C LEU A 83 3.77 -31.26 -12.44
N LYS A 84 3.27 -32.38 -12.97
CA LYS A 84 3.88 -33.67 -12.66
C LYS A 84 5.26 -33.73 -13.33
N GLU A 85 6.31 -33.88 -12.55
CA GLU A 85 7.61 -34.33 -13.07
C GLU A 85 7.47 -35.82 -13.43
N ASP A 86 7.00 -36.13 -14.63
CA ASP A 86 6.98 -37.53 -15.08
C ASP A 86 8.39 -37.95 -15.48
N VAL A 87 9.01 -38.71 -14.58
CA VAL A 87 10.06 -39.66 -14.95
C VAL A 87 9.40 -40.83 -15.68
N GLY A 88 9.16 -40.64 -16.98
CA GLY A 88 8.91 -41.69 -17.98
C GLY A 88 7.45 -42.04 -18.27
N ASP A 89 6.92 -41.57 -19.39
CA ASP A 89 6.63 -42.35 -20.60
C ASP A 89 6.19 -41.37 -21.71
N GLU A 90 6.70 -41.54 -22.94
CA GLU A 90 6.41 -40.61 -24.04
C GLU A 90 4.97 -40.82 -24.55
N GLY A 91 4.02 -39.93 -24.19
CA GLY A 91 2.76 -39.82 -24.95
C GLY A 91 1.49 -39.35 -24.25
N GLU A 92 1.47 -39.06 -22.94
CA GLU A 92 0.27 -38.48 -22.32
C GLU A 92 0.38 -36.95 -22.23
N GLU A 93 -0.64 -36.23 -22.71
CA GLU A 93 -0.79 -34.79 -22.57
C GLU A 93 -0.48 -34.37 -21.12
N GLU A 94 0.38 -33.37 -20.94
CA GLU A 94 0.75 -32.80 -19.62
C GLU A 94 -0.50 -32.37 -18.84
N LYS A 95 -1.10 -33.30 -18.08
CA LYS A 95 -2.27 -33.00 -17.24
C LYS A 95 -1.80 -32.30 -15.98
N GLU A 96 -2.03 -30.99 -15.91
CA GLU A 96 -1.90 -30.22 -14.68
C GLU A 96 -2.63 -30.92 -13.52
N CYS A 97 -1.92 -31.18 -12.43
CA CYS A 97 -2.52 -31.72 -11.22
C CYS A 97 -3.02 -30.55 -10.37
N ILE A 98 -4.33 -30.32 -10.39
CA ILE A 98 -4.97 -29.23 -9.64
C ILE A 98 -5.39 -29.74 -8.26
N THR A 99 -4.88 -29.08 -7.22
CA THR A 99 -5.26 -29.33 -5.83
C THR A 99 -5.79 -28.08 -5.16
N TYR A 100 -6.74 -28.25 -4.24
CA TYR A 100 -7.38 -27.17 -3.51
C TYR A 100 -7.06 -27.26 -2.02
N ASN A 101 -6.77 -26.11 -1.40
CA ASN A 101 -6.57 -25.99 0.04
C ASN A 101 -7.44 -24.87 0.60
N ILE A 102 -8.06 -25.10 1.77
CA ILE A 102 -8.92 -24.13 2.45
C ILE A 102 -8.33 -23.81 3.82
N SER A 103 -7.99 -22.53 4.02
CA SER A 103 -7.36 -22.05 5.26
C SER A 103 -7.97 -20.72 5.71
N ILE A 104 -7.99 -20.43 7.01
CA ILE A 104 -8.37 -19.10 7.53
C ILE A 104 -7.23 -18.07 7.40
N ASP A 105 -6.00 -18.56 7.21
CA ASP A 105 -4.81 -17.73 7.08
C ASP A 105 -4.61 -17.30 5.62
N ILE A 106 -4.55 -15.99 5.40
CA ILE A 106 -4.19 -15.43 4.10
C ILE A 106 -2.67 -15.56 3.93
N HIS A 107 -2.24 -16.25 2.89
CA HIS A 107 -0.84 -16.36 2.51
C HIS A 107 -0.67 -16.26 1.00
N TYR A 108 0.55 -15.90 0.58
CA TYR A 108 0.94 -15.99 -0.83
C TYR A 108 1.37 -17.43 -1.14
N GLY A 109 0.85 -17.99 -2.22
CA GLY A 109 1.27 -19.30 -2.71
C GLY A 109 1.98 -19.18 -4.05
N ILE A 110 3.06 -19.92 -4.20
CA ILE A 110 3.84 -19.94 -5.44
C ILE A 110 3.07 -20.76 -6.47
N LYS A 111 2.83 -20.21 -7.65
CA LYS A 111 2.04 -20.84 -8.72
C LYS A 111 0.63 -21.25 -8.29
N SER A 112 0.01 -20.41 -7.48
CA SER A 112 -1.36 -20.62 -7.03
C SER A 112 -2.23 -19.42 -7.30
N ASN A 113 -3.48 -19.71 -7.67
CA ASN A 113 -4.55 -18.73 -7.75
C ASN A 113 -5.42 -18.92 -6.53
N SER A 114 -5.70 -17.85 -5.78
CA SER A 114 -6.46 -17.95 -4.55
C SER A 114 -7.69 -17.04 -4.54
N LEU A 115 -8.71 -17.50 -3.83
CA LEU A 115 -9.94 -16.78 -3.58
C LEU A 115 -10.04 -16.50 -2.08
N ALA A 116 -9.94 -15.23 -1.69
CA ALA A 116 -10.15 -14.81 -0.32
C ALA A 116 -11.58 -14.28 -0.13
N LEU A 117 -12.27 -14.77 0.89
CA LEU A 117 -13.52 -14.23 1.38
C LEU A 117 -13.28 -13.49 2.68
N ILE A 118 -13.76 -12.25 2.76
CA ILE A 118 -13.67 -11.40 3.94
C ILE A 118 -15.07 -11.17 4.49
N LYS A 119 -15.35 -11.60 5.71
CA LYS A 119 -16.65 -11.36 6.35
C LYS A 119 -16.82 -9.89 6.71
N ARG A 120 -18.05 -9.38 6.60
CA ARG A 120 -18.42 -7.99 6.93
C ARG A 120 -18.81 -7.78 8.39
N THR A 121 -19.22 -8.86 9.06
CA THR A 121 -19.73 -8.88 10.44
C THR A 121 -18.99 -9.94 11.25
N GLY A 122 -19.08 -9.89 12.58
CA GLY A 122 -18.41 -10.85 13.45
C GLY A 122 -18.80 -12.31 13.19
N VAL A 123 -20.06 -12.56 12.83
CA VAL A 123 -20.55 -13.89 12.43
C VAL A 123 -21.35 -13.80 11.13
N ILE A 124 -21.45 -14.91 10.42
CA ILE A 124 -22.32 -15.04 9.24
C ILE A 124 -23.69 -15.52 9.70
N ASP A 125 -24.70 -14.69 9.42
CA ASP A 125 -26.10 -14.90 9.76
C ASP A 125 -26.74 -15.91 8.80
N ALA A 126 -27.41 -16.93 9.34
CA ALA A 126 -28.09 -17.98 8.58
C ALA A 126 -29.30 -17.44 7.80
N ASP A 127 -29.92 -16.37 8.28
CA ASP A 127 -31.17 -15.82 7.73
C ASP A 127 -30.92 -14.84 6.58
N LYS A 128 -29.66 -14.47 6.33
CA LYS A 128 -29.27 -13.50 5.30
C LYS A 128 -28.45 -14.16 4.19
N PRO A 129 -28.60 -13.71 2.92
CA PRO A 129 -27.78 -14.23 1.82
C PRO A 129 -26.28 -13.99 2.09
N ILE A 130 -25.47 -15.04 2.00
CA ILE A 130 -24.03 -14.97 2.25
C ILE A 130 -23.32 -13.93 1.37
N SER A 131 -23.78 -13.73 0.13
CA SER A 131 -23.24 -12.73 -0.81
C SER A 131 -23.31 -11.29 -0.29
N THR A 132 -24.24 -10.98 0.63
CA THR A 132 -24.33 -9.66 1.26
C THR A 132 -23.44 -9.52 2.48
N GLN A 133 -22.92 -10.64 3.00
CA GLN A 133 -22.18 -10.72 4.26
C GLN A 133 -20.67 -10.91 4.04
N VAL A 134 -20.25 -11.23 2.82
CA VAL A 134 -18.84 -11.41 2.46
C VAL A 134 -18.40 -10.43 1.38
N ARG A 135 -17.10 -10.14 1.34
CA ARG A 135 -16.40 -9.52 0.22
C ARG A 135 -15.49 -10.56 -0.40
N VAL A 136 -15.31 -10.47 -1.71
CA VAL A 136 -14.52 -11.42 -2.48
C VAL A 136 -13.29 -10.70 -3.00
N LEU A 137 -12.12 -11.32 -2.85
CA LEU A 137 -10.86 -10.85 -3.41
C LEU A 137 -10.17 -12.04 -4.07
N THR A 138 -9.76 -11.88 -5.32
CA THR A 138 -8.92 -12.86 -6.01
C THR A 138 -7.45 -12.49 -5.81
N LEU A 139 -6.59 -13.47 -5.56
CA LEU A 139 -5.14 -13.28 -5.49
C LEU A 139 -4.57 -14.14 -6.62
N SER A 140 -4.09 -13.49 -7.69
CA SER A 140 -3.56 -14.18 -8.86
C SER A 140 -2.16 -14.74 -8.62
N GLU A 141 -1.75 -15.66 -9.49
CA GLU A 141 -0.40 -16.22 -9.59
C GLU A 141 0.67 -15.17 -9.95
N ASP A 142 0.25 -14.01 -10.45
CA ASP A 142 1.16 -12.90 -10.77
C ASP A 142 1.92 -12.42 -9.52
N SER A 143 2.91 -11.55 -9.76
CA SER A 143 3.62 -10.90 -8.66
C SER A 143 2.62 -10.26 -7.69
N PRO A 144 2.71 -10.50 -6.36
CA PRO A 144 1.79 -9.91 -5.41
C PRO A 144 1.81 -8.38 -5.48
N TYR A 145 2.93 -7.77 -5.89
CA TYR A 145 3.02 -6.33 -6.12
C TYR A 145 2.16 -5.85 -7.27
N GLU A 146 2.05 -6.62 -8.36
CA GLU A 146 1.19 -6.31 -9.50
C GLU A 146 -0.28 -6.42 -9.12
N THR A 147 -0.68 -7.53 -8.50
CA THR A 147 -2.06 -7.76 -8.05
C THR A 147 -2.50 -6.67 -7.05
N LEU A 148 -1.66 -6.37 -6.05
CA LEU A 148 -1.93 -5.33 -5.07
C LEU A 148 -1.93 -3.94 -5.70
N HIS A 149 -0.98 -3.63 -6.57
CA HIS A 149 -0.94 -2.35 -7.29
C HIS A 149 -2.24 -2.16 -8.08
N SER A 150 -2.70 -3.18 -8.80
CA SER A 150 -3.96 -3.14 -9.54
C SER A 150 -5.16 -2.87 -8.62
N PHE A 151 -5.25 -3.54 -7.46
CA PHE A 151 -6.32 -3.27 -6.50
C PHE A 151 -6.30 -1.85 -5.95
N ILE A 152 -5.11 -1.33 -5.63
CA ILE A 152 -4.98 0.01 -5.07
C ILE A 152 -5.29 1.07 -6.14
N SER A 153 -4.63 1.01 -7.29
CA SER A 153 -4.74 2.00 -8.37
C SER A 153 -6.11 2.02 -9.05
N ASN A 154 -6.71 0.83 -9.28
CA ASN A 154 -7.91 0.71 -10.10
C ASN A 154 -9.21 0.58 -9.29
N ALA A 155 -9.15 0.13 -8.03
CA ALA A 155 -10.35 -0.04 -7.20
C ALA A 155 -10.35 0.88 -5.98
N VAL A 156 -9.34 0.78 -5.11
CA VAL A 156 -9.35 1.49 -3.81
C VAL A 156 -9.22 3.00 -3.98
N ALA A 157 -8.23 3.47 -4.74
CA ALA A 157 -8.00 4.91 -4.91
C ALA A 157 -9.17 5.63 -5.61
N PRO A 158 -9.73 5.11 -6.72
CA PRO A 158 -10.88 5.74 -7.37
C PRO A 158 -12.14 5.70 -6.49
N PHE A 159 -12.39 4.59 -5.79
CA PHE A 159 -13.53 4.48 -4.88
C PHE A 159 -13.45 5.49 -3.73
N PHE A 160 -12.25 5.62 -3.12
CA PHE A 160 -12.04 6.58 -2.04
C PHE A 160 -12.20 8.03 -2.51
N LYS A 161 -11.67 8.37 -3.69
CA LYS A 161 -11.86 9.70 -4.31
C LYS A 161 -13.34 9.98 -4.58
N SER A 162 -14.09 9.01 -5.10
CA SER A 162 -15.54 9.15 -5.32
C SER A 162 -16.29 9.40 -4.01
N TYR A 163 -15.96 8.66 -2.95
CA TYR A 163 -16.55 8.85 -1.63
C TYR A 163 -16.27 10.25 -1.05
N ILE A 164 -15.04 10.77 -1.19
CA ILE A 164 -14.72 12.15 -0.75
C ILE A 164 -15.56 13.16 -1.53
N ARG A 165 -15.66 12.99 -2.86
CA ARG A 165 -16.42 13.89 -3.74
C ARG A 165 -17.91 13.90 -3.39
N GLU A 166 -18.52 12.74 -3.14
CA GLU A 166 -19.95 12.63 -2.81
C GLU A 166 -20.26 13.04 -1.38
N SER A 167 -19.37 12.78 -0.43
CA SER A 167 -19.60 13.11 0.99
C SER A 167 -19.46 14.60 1.31
N GLY A 168 -18.99 15.42 0.36
CA GLY A 168 -18.74 16.86 0.58
C GLY A 168 -17.69 17.15 1.64
N LYS A 169 -16.94 16.13 2.10
CA LYS A 169 -15.92 16.24 3.15
C LYS A 169 -14.69 17.03 2.71
N ALA A 170 -14.53 17.28 1.41
CA ALA A 170 -13.47 18.13 0.88
C ALA A 170 -13.56 19.60 1.35
N ASP A 171 -14.76 20.11 1.62
CA ASP A 171 -15.00 21.52 2.01
C ASP A 171 -15.19 21.73 3.52
N ARG A 172 -15.15 20.67 4.35
CA ARG A 172 -15.19 20.83 5.81
C ARG A 172 -13.75 21.05 6.30
N ASP A 173 -13.42 22.32 6.54
CA ASP A 173 -12.14 22.87 7.06
C ASP A 173 -11.50 22.15 8.29
N GLY A 174 -12.15 21.13 8.85
CA GLY A 174 -11.68 20.34 9.99
C GLY A 174 -11.20 18.92 9.68
N ASP A 175 -11.56 18.28 8.55
CA ASP A 175 -11.23 16.87 8.30
C ASP A 175 -9.94 16.70 7.49
N LYS A 176 -8.80 17.01 8.10
CA LYS A 176 -7.46 16.83 7.49
C LYS A 176 -7.09 15.35 7.27
N MET A 177 -7.89 14.42 7.78
CA MET A 177 -7.62 12.98 7.65
C MET A 177 -7.92 12.48 6.24
N ALA A 178 -8.97 12.97 5.58
CA ALA A 178 -9.33 12.51 4.24
C ALA A 178 -8.22 12.81 3.20
N PRO A 179 -7.69 14.04 3.07
CA PRO A 179 -6.54 14.31 2.22
C PRO A 179 -5.27 13.56 2.64
N SER A 180 -5.07 13.33 3.95
CA SER A 180 -3.92 12.56 4.43
C SER A 180 -4.01 11.08 4.04
N VAL A 181 -5.20 10.48 4.07
CA VAL A 181 -5.42 9.09 3.64
C VAL A 181 -5.28 8.99 2.13
N GLU A 182 -5.81 9.95 1.37
CA GLU A 182 -5.61 10.01 -0.08
C GLU A 182 -4.12 10.05 -0.44
N LYS A 183 -3.35 10.88 0.28
CA LYS A 183 -1.89 10.94 0.11
C LYS A 183 -1.22 9.59 0.41
N LYS A 184 -1.63 8.90 1.48
CA LYS A 184 -1.08 7.58 1.83
C LYS A 184 -1.43 6.50 0.80
N ILE A 185 -2.64 6.55 0.23
CA ILE A 185 -3.04 5.66 -0.85
C ILE A 185 -2.15 5.90 -2.08
N ALA A 186 -1.91 7.16 -2.45
CA ALA A 186 -1.03 7.50 -3.56
C ALA A 186 0.44 7.11 -3.30
N GLU A 187 0.94 7.28 -2.07
CA GLU A 187 2.28 6.83 -1.67
C GLU A 187 2.41 5.30 -1.75
N LEU A 188 1.39 4.57 -1.30
CA LEU A 188 1.35 3.11 -1.39
C LEU A 188 1.28 2.61 -2.84
N GLU A 189 0.42 3.23 -3.66
CA GLU A 189 0.30 2.96 -5.09
C GLU A 189 1.66 3.09 -5.79
N MET A 190 2.33 4.22 -5.60
CA MET A 190 3.67 4.45 -6.14
C MET A 190 4.70 3.44 -5.63
N GLY A 191 4.67 3.10 -4.34
CA GLY A 191 5.56 2.08 -3.76
C GLY A 191 5.37 0.71 -4.38
N LEU A 192 4.12 0.26 -4.56
CA LEU A 192 3.80 -1.01 -5.22
C LEU A 192 4.20 -1.01 -6.70
N LEU A 193 4.01 0.11 -7.40
CA LEU A 193 4.42 0.26 -8.79
C LEU A 193 5.94 0.10 -8.95
N HIS A 194 6.74 0.73 -8.08
CA HIS A 194 8.20 0.60 -8.11
C HIS A 194 8.64 -0.85 -7.87
N LEU A 195 7.99 -1.55 -6.94
CA LEU A 195 8.26 -2.96 -6.65
C LEU A 195 7.85 -3.88 -7.80
N GLN A 196 6.72 -3.59 -8.46
CA GLN A 196 6.25 -4.33 -9.63
C GLN A 196 7.19 -4.15 -10.82
N GLN A 197 7.59 -2.91 -11.11
CA GLN A 197 8.29 -2.58 -12.33
C GLN A 197 9.73 -3.09 -12.35
N ASN A 198 10.33 -3.52 -11.23
CA ASN A 198 11.77 -3.76 -11.15
C ASN A 198 12.59 -2.56 -11.71
N ILE A 199 12.04 -1.35 -11.70
CA ILE A 199 12.58 -0.18 -12.39
C ILE A 199 12.99 0.88 -11.36
N GLU A 200 14.29 1.13 -11.42
CA GLU A 200 15.02 2.38 -11.19
C GLU A 200 14.55 3.29 -10.06
N ILE A 201 15.45 3.45 -9.10
CA ILE A 201 15.29 4.40 -8.01
C ILE A 201 15.07 5.78 -8.60
N PRO A 202 14.00 6.49 -8.20
CA PRO A 202 13.59 7.71 -8.84
C PRO A 202 14.72 8.74 -8.83
N GLU A 203 15.06 9.28 -10.00
CA GLU A 203 16.05 10.35 -10.10
C GLU A 203 15.52 11.62 -9.41
N ILE A 204 16.17 12.02 -8.32
CA ILE A 204 15.84 13.28 -7.64
C ILE A 204 16.38 14.46 -8.44
N SER A 205 15.54 15.48 -8.65
CA SER A 205 15.95 16.77 -9.20
C SER A 205 15.89 17.86 -8.11
N LEU A 206 17.05 18.44 -7.80
CA LEU A 206 17.16 19.58 -6.88
C LEU A 206 16.88 20.87 -7.67
N LEU A 207 15.62 21.30 -7.67
CA LEU A 207 15.23 22.54 -8.35
C LEU A 207 15.86 23.76 -7.66
N ILE A 208 16.74 24.44 -8.39
CA ILE A 208 17.42 25.67 -7.94
C ILE A 208 16.53 26.89 -8.24
N ASN A 209 16.60 27.90 -7.38
CA ASN A 209 15.88 29.15 -7.61
C ASN A 209 16.39 29.84 -8.90
N PRO A 210 15.51 30.25 -9.83
CA PRO A 210 15.92 30.86 -11.10
C PRO A 210 16.83 32.09 -10.95
N ILE A 211 16.71 32.84 -9.85
CA ILE A 211 17.57 34.00 -9.57
C ILE A 211 19.01 33.55 -9.35
N ILE A 212 19.22 32.45 -8.60
CA ILE A 212 20.54 31.86 -8.37
C ILE A 212 21.11 31.34 -9.68
N THR A 213 20.32 30.62 -10.48
CA THR A 213 20.75 30.11 -11.78
C THR A 213 21.17 31.23 -12.74
N ASN A 214 20.39 32.32 -12.80
CA ASN A 214 20.68 33.45 -13.68
C ASN A 214 21.96 34.20 -13.26
N ILE A 215 22.15 34.43 -11.95
CA ILE A 215 23.35 35.10 -11.44
C ILE A 215 24.57 34.19 -11.62
N ALA A 216 24.44 32.90 -11.32
CA ALA A 216 25.51 31.93 -11.53
C ALA A 216 25.96 31.91 -13.00
N LYS A 217 25.02 31.88 -13.95
CA LYS A 217 25.31 31.94 -15.38
C LYS A 217 26.08 33.20 -15.78
N GLN A 218 25.69 34.38 -15.26
CA GLN A 218 26.40 35.64 -15.53
C GLN A 218 27.83 35.64 -14.98
N CYS A 219 28.06 35.03 -13.80
CA CYS A 219 29.41 34.88 -13.23
C CYS A 219 30.25 33.91 -14.08
N TYR A 220 29.68 32.80 -14.53
CA TYR A 220 30.37 31.85 -15.41
C TYR A 220 30.74 32.46 -16.77
N GLU A 221 29.87 33.30 -17.35
CA GLU A 221 30.17 34.06 -18.57
C GLU A 221 31.36 35.04 -18.39
N ARG A 222 31.60 35.50 -17.15
CA ARG A 222 32.74 36.34 -16.78
C ARG A 222 33.96 35.55 -16.30
N ALA A 223 33.91 34.21 -16.38
CA ALA A 223 34.92 33.30 -15.85
C ALA A 223 35.19 33.46 -14.33
N GLU A 224 34.19 33.94 -13.58
CA GLU A 224 34.25 34.11 -12.12
C GLU A 224 33.35 33.09 -11.41
N LYS A 225 33.77 32.64 -10.23
CA LYS A 225 32.91 31.80 -9.38
C LYS A 225 31.86 32.66 -8.68
N PRO A 226 30.57 32.28 -8.68
CA PRO A 226 29.54 33.03 -7.99
C PRO A 226 29.81 33.13 -6.49
N LYS A 227 29.55 34.28 -5.89
CA LYS A 227 29.73 34.56 -4.45
C LYS A 227 28.45 35.12 -3.86
N VAL A 228 28.31 35.02 -2.53
CA VAL A 228 27.17 35.58 -1.79
C VAL A 228 27.01 37.09 -2.02
N THR A 229 28.12 37.81 -2.20
CA THR A 229 28.12 39.26 -2.47
C THR A 229 27.46 39.66 -3.79
N ASP A 230 27.40 38.76 -4.76
CA ASP A 230 26.87 39.05 -6.11
C ASP A 230 25.34 39.22 -6.11
N PHE A 231 24.70 38.86 -4.99
CA PHE A 231 23.26 39.00 -4.78
C PHE A 231 22.87 40.34 -4.14
N GLY A 232 23.83 41.13 -3.65
CA GLY A 232 23.61 42.45 -3.04
C GLY A 232 22.54 42.44 -1.94
N ASP A 233 21.64 43.42 -1.96
CA ASP A 233 20.57 43.59 -0.97
C ASP A 233 19.57 42.42 -0.95
N LYS A 234 19.54 41.57 -1.98
CA LYS A 234 18.63 40.40 -2.02
C LYS A 234 18.97 39.37 -0.94
N VAL A 235 20.21 39.33 -0.46
CA VAL A 235 20.63 38.42 0.62
C VAL A 235 19.98 38.81 1.96
N GLU A 236 19.52 40.05 2.10
CA GLU A 236 18.80 40.54 3.28
C GLU A 236 17.29 40.51 3.11
N ASP A 237 16.77 40.28 1.89
CA ASP A 237 15.34 40.21 1.62
C ASP A 237 14.72 38.95 2.27
N PRO A 238 13.83 39.12 3.27
CA PRO A 238 13.20 37.99 3.94
C PRO A 238 12.32 37.17 2.98
N THR A 239 11.79 37.77 1.91
CA THR A 239 10.94 37.08 0.93
C THR A 239 11.77 36.09 0.11
N PHE A 240 12.90 36.55 -0.45
CA PHE A 240 13.84 35.70 -1.16
C PHE A 240 14.40 34.58 -0.27
N LEU A 241 14.85 34.90 0.95
CA LEU A 241 15.37 33.89 1.87
C LEU A 241 14.31 32.84 2.28
N ASN A 242 13.04 33.23 2.42
CA ASN A 242 11.94 32.29 2.66
C ASN A 242 11.73 31.32 1.50
N GLN A 243 11.83 31.82 0.26
CA GLN A 243 11.72 30.98 -0.94
C GLN A 243 12.86 29.96 -0.99
N LEU A 244 14.11 30.39 -0.75
CA LEU A 244 15.27 29.48 -0.70
C LEU A 244 15.10 28.42 0.39
N GLN A 245 14.70 28.82 1.60
CA GLN A 245 14.44 27.88 2.70
C GLN A 245 13.35 26.85 2.34
N SER A 246 12.27 27.28 1.68
CA SER A 246 11.22 26.37 1.21
C SER A 246 11.73 25.37 0.17
N GLY A 247 12.65 25.82 -0.71
CA GLY A 247 13.33 24.98 -1.69
C GLY A 247 14.22 23.94 -1.03
N VAL A 248 15.05 24.34 -0.07
CA VAL A 248 15.91 23.43 0.71
C VAL A 248 15.06 22.39 1.47
N ASN A 249 13.98 22.81 2.14
CA ASN A 249 13.07 21.89 2.80
C ASN A 249 12.42 20.88 1.83
N ARG A 250 12.19 21.27 0.57
CA ARG A 250 11.74 20.36 -0.47
C ARG A 250 12.85 19.38 -0.86
N TRP A 251 14.08 19.85 -1.02
CA TRP A 251 15.24 19.00 -1.29
C TRP A 251 15.43 17.93 -0.22
N ILE A 252 15.33 18.28 1.07
CA ILE A 252 15.39 17.31 2.18
C ILE A 252 14.35 16.20 1.99
N ARG A 253 13.09 16.57 1.70
CA ARG A 253 12.04 15.58 1.49
C ARG A 253 12.29 14.70 0.27
N GLU A 254 12.78 15.26 -0.83
CA GLU A 254 13.11 14.48 -2.03
C GLU A 254 14.27 13.51 -1.76
N ILE A 255 15.34 13.96 -1.09
CA ILE A 255 16.47 13.09 -0.72
C ILE A 255 16.01 11.96 0.21
N GLN A 256 15.21 12.29 1.23
CA GLN A 256 14.64 11.31 2.15
C GLN A 256 13.78 10.24 1.47
N LYS A 257 13.17 10.53 0.31
CA LYS A 257 12.43 9.51 -0.44
C LYS A 257 13.34 8.41 -0.96
N VAL A 258 14.62 8.69 -1.20
CA VAL A 258 15.59 7.72 -1.70
C VAL A 258 16.41 7.12 -0.56
N THR A 259 16.86 7.92 0.41
CA THR A 259 17.67 7.40 1.53
C THR A 259 16.89 6.52 2.51
N LYS A 260 15.56 6.60 2.50
CA LYS A 260 14.68 5.70 3.26
C LYS A 260 14.13 4.53 2.43
N LEU A 261 14.59 4.36 1.18
CA LEU A 261 14.26 3.16 0.42
C LEU A 261 14.98 1.99 1.05
N ASP A 262 14.20 1.04 1.53
CA ASP A 262 14.68 -0.23 2.04
C ASP A 262 13.91 -1.36 1.34
N ARG A 263 14.59 -2.48 1.16
CA ARG A 263 14.03 -3.68 0.55
C ARG A 263 14.06 -4.81 1.58
N ASP A 264 12.94 -5.51 1.71
CA ASP A 264 12.86 -6.71 2.54
C ASP A 264 13.78 -7.83 2.00
N PRO A 265 14.80 -8.29 2.75
CA PRO A 265 15.69 -9.37 2.34
C PRO A 265 14.98 -10.72 2.17
N ALA A 266 13.79 -10.89 2.76
CA ALA A 266 13.00 -12.11 2.63
C ALA A 266 12.19 -12.17 1.31
N SER A 267 12.15 -11.07 0.52
CA SER A 267 11.30 -10.94 -0.66
C SER A 267 12.08 -10.85 -1.99
N GLY A 268 11.79 -11.79 -2.89
CA GLY A 268 12.32 -11.86 -4.25
C GLY A 268 13.58 -12.73 -4.37
N THR A 269 14.31 -12.55 -5.47
CA THR A 269 15.52 -13.34 -5.76
C THR A 269 16.79 -12.58 -5.38
N ALA A 270 17.88 -13.31 -5.08
CA ALA A 270 19.19 -12.71 -4.81
C ALA A 270 19.69 -11.80 -5.94
N LEU A 271 19.35 -12.11 -7.20
CA LEU A 271 19.70 -11.27 -8.35
C LEU A 271 18.98 -9.91 -8.31
N GLN A 272 17.72 -9.89 -7.86
CA GLN A 272 16.96 -8.66 -7.69
C GLN A 272 17.49 -7.81 -6.54
N GLU A 273 17.97 -8.45 -5.47
CA GLU A 273 18.65 -7.77 -4.36
C GLU A 273 19.93 -7.08 -4.84
N ILE A 274 20.79 -7.80 -5.57
CA ILE A 274 22.01 -7.22 -6.16
C ILE A 274 21.67 -6.02 -7.05
N SER A 275 20.64 -6.13 -7.90
CA SER A 275 20.23 -5.05 -8.79
C SER A 275 19.68 -3.83 -8.03
N PHE A 276 18.87 -4.06 -6.99
CA PHE A 276 18.35 -2.98 -6.13
C PHE A 276 19.48 -2.20 -5.47
N TRP A 277 20.41 -2.88 -4.78
CA TRP A 277 21.49 -2.21 -4.08
C TRP A 277 22.44 -1.48 -5.03
N LEU A 278 22.74 -2.05 -6.20
CA LEU A 278 23.53 -1.37 -7.24
C LEU A 278 22.83 -0.09 -7.75
N ASN A 279 21.52 -0.15 -7.97
CA ASN A 279 20.76 1.02 -8.39
C ASN A 279 20.69 2.07 -7.26
N LEU A 280 20.60 1.63 -5.99
CA LEU A 280 20.56 2.55 -4.84
C LEU A 280 21.87 3.25 -4.66
N GLU A 281 22.98 2.53 -4.74
CA GLU A 281 24.32 3.10 -4.73
C GLU A 281 24.49 4.15 -5.84
N ARG A 282 24.09 3.84 -7.09
CA ARG A 282 24.15 4.81 -8.19
C ARG A 282 23.28 6.04 -7.95
N ALA A 283 22.07 5.85 -7.43
CA ALA A 283 21.16 6.96 -7.13
C ALA A 283 21.72 7.85 -6.01
N LEU A 284 22.25 7.26 -4.93
CA LEU A 284 22.88 7.98 -3.83
C LEU A 284 24.12 8.75 -4.29
N ASN A 285 24.96 8.14 -5.13
CA ASN A 285 26.12 8.82 -5.72
C ASN A 285 25.69 10.04 -6.56
N ARG A 286 24.64 9.92 -7.37
CA ARG A 286 24.09 11.07 -8.13
C ARG A 286 23.50 12.15 -7.23
N ILE A 287 22.85 11.78 -6.13
CA ILE A 287 22.36 12.76 -5.14
C ILE A 287 23.54 13.50 -4.52
N GLN A 288 24.61 12.77 -4.17
CA GLN A 288 25.83 13.37 -3.63
C GLN A 288 26.46 14.34 -4.62
N GLU A 289 26.60 13.97 -5.90
CA GLU A 289 27.08 14.87 -6.96
C GLU A 289 26.21 16.14 -7.08
N LYS A 290 24.88 16.00 -7.02
CA LYS A 290 23.96 17.16 -7.04
C LYS A 290 24.08 18.01 -5.79
N ARG A 291 24.30 17.42 -4.61
CA ARG A 291 24.53 18.15 -3.35
C ARG A 291 25.85 18.93 -3.38
N GLU A 292 26.87 18.38 -4.00
CA GLU A 292 28.18 19.02 -4.20
C GLU A 292 28.18 20.06 -5.32
N SER A 293 27.06 20.22 -6.06
CA SER A 293 26.95 21.23 -7.11
C SER A 293 27.13 22.64 -6.55
N PRO A 294 27.85 23.52 -7.27
CA PRO A 294 28.18 24.85 -6.78
C PRO A 294 26.94 25.72 -6.54
N GLU A 295 25.87 25.52 -7.30
CA GLU A 295 24.61 26.25 -7.14
C GLU A 295 23.86 25.86 -5.86
N VAL A 296 23.90 24.57 -5.48
CA VAL A 296 23.30 24.08 -4.22
C VAL A 296 24.10 24.61 -3.04
N LEU A 297 25.43 24.50 -3.08
CA LEU A 297 26.31 25.04 -2.04
C LEU A 297 26.13 26.55 -1.87
N LEU A 298 26.05 27.30 -2.98
CA LEU A 298 25.79 28.74 -2.97
C LEU A 298 24.44 29.07 -2.33
N THR A 299 23.40 28.27 -2.59
CA THR A 299 22.09 28.45 -1.96
C THR A 299 22.18 28.30 -0.44
N LEU A 300 22.92 27.30 0.04
CA LEU A 300 23.15 27.07 1.47
C LEU A 300 23.98 28.19 2.11
N ASP A 301 25.00 28.69 1.41
CA ASP A 301 25.84 29.80 1.87
C ASP A 301 25.05 31.12 2.00
N ILE A 302 24.14 31.40 1.05
CA ILE A 302 23.23 32.56 1.12
C ILE A 302 22.32 32.45 2.34
N LEU A 303 21.73 31.26 2.59
CA LEU A 303 20.88 31.04 3.77
C LEU A 303 21.67 31.17 5.07
N LYS A 304 22.93 30.72 5.10
CA LYS A 304 23.83 30.88 6.25
C LYS A 304 24.17 32.35 6.51
N HIS A 305 24.45 33.13 5.46
CA HIS A 305 24.68 34.57 5.56
C HIS A 305 23.43 35.31 6.06
N GLY A 306 22.24 34.93 5.57
CA GLY A 306 20.94 35.43 6.02
C GLY A 306 20.50 34.94 7.41
N LYS A 307 21.39 34.32 8.20
CA LYS A 307 21.16 33.78 9.56
C LYS A 307 20.06 32.71 9.64
N ARG A 308 19.77 31.99 8.56
CA ARG A 308 18.76 30.92 8.51
C ARG A 308 19.37 29.53 8.73
N PHE A 309 20.01 29.35 9.88
CA PHE A 309 20.78 28.15 10.19
C PHE A 309 19.94 26.87 10.28
N HIS A 310 18.65 26.95 10.62
CA HIS A 310 17.80 25.76 10.72
C HIS A 310 17.71 24.99 9.39
N ALA A 311 17.57 25.69 8.27
CA ALA A 311 17.45 25.05 6.97
C ALA A 311 18.75 24.37 6.53
N THR A 312 19.90 25.00 6.82
CA THR A 312 21.22 24.46 6.47
C THR A 312 21.59 23.28 7.36
N VAL A 313 21.35 23.38 8.67
CA VAL A 313 21.62 22.28 9.61
C VAL A 313 20.73 21.08 9.30
N SER A 314 19.42 21.27 9.09
CA SER A 314 18.53 20.18 8.71
C SER A 314 18.91 19.55 7.37
N PHE A 315 19.43 20.33 6.41
CA PHE A 315 19.89 19.75 5.14
C PHE A 315 21.15 18.90 5.30
N ASP A 316 22.01 19.18 6.28
CA ASP A 316 23.20 18.38 6.55
C ASP A 316 22.90 17.16 7.45
N THR A 317 21.93 17.26 8.37
CA THR A 317 21.62 16.20 9.34
C THR A 317 20.49 15.27 8.89
N ASP A 318 19.49 15.79 8.17
CA ASP A 318 18.23 15.06 7.92
C ASP A 318 18.20 14.39 6.55
N THR A 319 19.26 14.49 5.74
CA THR A 319 19.33 13.85 4.42
C THR A 319 19.65 12.36 4.48
N GLY A 320 20.17 11.85 5.60
CA GLY A 320 20.55 10.45 5.78
C GLY A 320 21.97 10.16 5.30
#